data_AF-A0A812T484-F1
#
_entry.id   AF-A0A812T484-F1
#
_cell.length_a   1.000
_cell.length_b   1.000
_cell.length_c   1.000
_cell.angle_alpha   90.00
_cell.angle_beta   90.00
_cell.angle_gamma   90.00
#
_symmetry.space_group_name_H-M   'P 1'
#
loop_
_entity.id
_entity.type
_entity.pdbx_description
1 polymer ?
#
loop_
_entity_poly.entity_id
_entity_poly.type
_entity_poly.pdbx_seq_one_letter_code
_entity_poly.pdbx_strand_id
1 'polypeptide(L)'
;MEVRCIALSLLDLGDSSVVWDVGAGSGSVSIEAGMIAEKGSIYAIEMDAEDHGLIRRNIDAFGVKNVQAVLGKAPDAWAELPDPDCIFIGGTGRQVRGICEQAITRLKPGGRIVCNLSSIENLAEVHQYFDEEMESAKVTMVNISHATYQLERHRFEASNPTFLGTGVRETTLTDELNASTVDVENEYPQIDVLAVGAHPDDVEIACGGTLAKLADMGHTVGIIDLTNGEPTPRSPDPETRLAEAMEAAKTLGVQKRIVLDLPNRKLFDTFEARVALAKEFRKYRPKVVIGFGDRTPMASPDHWQAMQITDAAVFYSRLTKWDETFDHLPVHTIGRQLYYKIAFEPINKLDAPGSFVHDITDCLERKLESIR
;
A
#
# COMPACT_ATOMS: atom_id res chain seq x y z
N MET A 1 -0.12 -28.10 15.61
CA MET A 1 1.02 -27.58 14.81
C MET A 1 0.50 -26.71 13.66
N GLU A 2 -0.56 -27.15 13.01
CA GLU A 2 -1.22 -26.63 11.83
C GLU A 2 -1.88 -25.27 12.08
N VAL A 3 -2.58 -25.10 13.21
CA VAL A 3 -3.17 -23.80 13.59
C VAL A 3 -2.10 -22.71 13.68
N ARG A 4 -0.92 -23.06 14.23
CA ARG A 4 0.22 -22.16 14.31
C ARG A 4 0.75 -21.79 12.92
N CYS A 5 0.89 -22.74 12.00
CA CYS A 5 1.32 -22.42 10.63
C CYS A 5 0.36 -21.45 9.94
N ILE A 6 -0.96 -21.64 10.12
CA ILE A 6 -1.97 -20.71 9.60
C ILE A 6 -1.84 -19.34 10.28
N ALA A 7 -1.68 -19.29 11.60
CA ALA A 7 -1.51 -18.05 12.34
C ALA A 7 -0.27 -17.27 11.87
N LEU A 8 0.88 -17.92 11.72
CA LEU A 8 2.11 -17.31 11.21
C LEU A 8 1.94 -16.79 9.78
N SER A 9 1.22 -17.54 8.92
CA SER A 9 0.91 -17.08 7.57
C SER A 9 -0.02 -15.86 7.56
N LEU A 10 -0.94 -15.74 8.52
CA LEU A 10 -1.85 -14.60 8.64
C LEU A 10 -1.16 -13.36 9.22
N LEU A 11 -0.13 -13.55 10.05
CA LEU A 11 0.72 -12.47 10.56
C LEU A 11 1.58 -11.83 9.46
N ASP A 12 1.85 -12.53 8.36
CA ASP A 12 2.61 -12.01 7.21
C ASP A 12 3.97 -11.40 7.62
N LEU A 13 4.71 -12.14 8.45
CA LEU A 13 5.98 -11.69 9.04
C LEU A 13 7.01 -11.35 7.96
N GLY A 14 7.68 -10.21 8.12
CA GLY A 14 8.86 -9.81 7.35
C GLY A 14 10.17 -10.16 8.07
N ASP A 15 11.28 -10.11 7.34
CA ASP A 15 12.61 -10.48 7.82
C ASP A 15 13.07 -9.67 9.05
N SER A 16 12.61 -8.43 9.18
CA SER A 16 12.94 -7.51 10.28
C SER A 16 11.78 -7.23 11.24
N SER A 17 10.70 -8.02 11.20
CA SER A 17 9.51 -7.75 12.01
C SER A 17 9.79 -7.79 13.51
N VAL A 18 9.25 -6.81 14.23
CA VAL A 18 9.06 -6.85 15.68
C VAL A 18 7.76 -7.58 15.97
N VAL A 19 7.83 -8.68 16.71
CA VAL A 19 6.68 -9.55 16.98
C VAL A 19 6.41 -9.65 18.47
N TRP A 20 5.17 -9.45 18.88
CA TRP A 20 4.71 -9.82 20.23
C TRP A 20 3.93 -11.12 20.16
N ASP A 21 4.31 -12.09 20.99
CA ASP A 21 3.57 -13.33 21.22
C ASP A 21 3.03 -13.28 22.66
N VAL A 22 1.77 -12.88 22.79
CA VAL A 22 1.10 -12.64 24.06
C VAL A 22 0.41 -13.92 24.53
N GLY A 23 0.75 -14.40 25.72
CA GLY A 23 0.30 -15.70 26.19
C GLY A 23 1.03 -16.82 25.46
N ALA A 24 2.35 -16.70 25.38
CA ALA A 24 3.20 -17.54 24.55
C ALA A 24 3.20 -19.02 24.98
N GLY A 25 2.86 -19.34 26.24
CA GLY A 25 2.89 -20.69 26.79
C GLY A 25 4.26 -21.34 26.58
N SER A 26 4.34 -22.34 25.71
CA SER A 26 5.61 -23.00 25.37
C SER A 26 6.56 -22.18 24.48
N GLY A 27 6.12 -21.05 23.93
CA GLY A 27 6.91 -20.21 23.00
C GLY A 27 6.96 -20.77 21.57
N SER A 28 6.10 -21.73 21.25
CA SER A 28 6.16 -22.44 19.97
C SER A 28 5.87 -21.55 18.74
N VAL A 29 5.05 -20.50 18.89
CA VAL A 29 4.80 -19.49 17.85
C VAL A 29 6.00 -18.56 17.79
N SER A 30 6.47 -18.05 18.93
CA SER A 30 7.68 -17.22 19.04
C SER A 30 8.91 -17.81 18.34
N ILE A 31 9.17 -19.11 18.51
CA ILE A 31 10.36 -19.76 17.91
C ILE A 31 10.27 -19.81 16.39
N GLU A 32 9.12 -20.21 15.85
CA GLU A 32 8.92 -20.25 14.40
C GLU A 32 8.89 -18.83 13.81
N ALA A 33 8.30 -17.87 14.52
CA ALA A 33 8.39 -16.45 14.15
C ALA A 33 9.86 -15.97 14.13
N GLY A 34 10.68 -16.39 15.09
CA GLY A 34 12.11 -16.10 15.15
C GLY A 34 12.89 -16.67 13.97
N MET A 35 12.49 -17.84 13.45
CA MET A 35 13.08 -18.43 12.25
C MET A 35 12.65 -17.74 10.95
N ILE A 36 11.48 -17.09 10.94
CA ILE A 36 10.98 -16.36 9.76
C ILE A 36 11.55 -14.92 9.73
N ALA A 37 11.55 -14.23 10.87
CA ALA A 37 12.02 -12.85 11.01
C ALA A 37 13.46 -12.82 11.54
N GLU A 38 14.42 -13.38 10.78
CA GLU A 38 15.80 -13.62 11.24
C GLU A 38 16.52 -12.36 11.74
N LYS A 39 16.21 -11.19 11.14
CA LYS A 39 16.75 -9.88 11.53
C LYS A 39 15.84 -9.09 12.48
N GLY A 40 14.66 -9.64 12.80
CA GLY A 40 13.66 -9.03 13.66
C GLY A 40 13.90 -9.24 15.15
N SER A 41 12.88 -8.97 15.95
CA SER A 41 12.90 -9.19 17.41
C SER A 41 11.55 -9.72 17.88
N ILE A 42 11.56 -10.88 18.53
CA ILE A 42 10.35 -11.57 18.94
C ILE A 42 10.29 -11.57 20.46
N TYR A 43 9.20 -11.07 21.02
CA TYR A 43 8.97 -10.99 22.45
C TYR A 43 7.88 -11.98 22.86
N ALA A 44 8.31 -13.06 23.50
CA ALA A 44 7.44 -14.11 24.02
C ALA A 44 6.99 -13.74 25.44
N ILE A 45 5.78 -13.18 25.55
CA ILE A 45 5.23 -12.61 26.79
C ILE A 45 4.40 -13.68 27.50
N GLU A 46 4.82 -14.04 28.71
CA GLU A 46 4.16 -15.06 29.52
C GLU A 46 4.15 -14.66 31.00
N MET A 47 3.03 -14.85 31.68
CA MET A 47 2.86 -14.52 33.09
C MET A 47 3.21 -15.69 34.01
N ASP A 48 3.07 -16.93 33.53
CA ASP A 48 3.43 -18.12 34.29
C ASP A 48 4.95 -18.34 34.29
N ALA A 49 5.53 -18.52 35.48
CA ALA A 49 6.97 -18.64 35.64
C ALA A 49 7.52 -19.99 35.12
N GLU A 50 6.73 -21.05 35.15
CA GLU A 50 7.12 -22.36 34.63
C GLU A 50 7.14 -22.34 33.10
N ASP A 51 6.10 -21.79 32.47
CA ASP A 51 6.03 -21.62 31.02
C ASP A 51 7.10 -20.65 30.52
N HIS A 52 7.34 -19.53 31.21
CA HIS A 52 8.48 -18.66 30.91
C HIS A 52 9.83 -19.42 30.96
N GLY A 53 10.00 -20.31 31.94
CA GLY A 53 11.18 -21.20 32.01
C GLY A 53 11.24 -22.21 30.86
N LEU A 54 10.09 -22.67 30.36
CA LEU A 54 9.98 -23.53 29.18
C LEU A 54 10.36 -22.78 27.90
N ILE A 55 9.88 -21.55 27.71
CA ILE A 55 10.22 -20.70 26.57
C ILE A 55 11.74 -20.56 26.46
N ARG A 56 12.43 -20.22 27.57
CA ARG A 56 13.89 -20.07 27.58
C ARG A 56 14.62 -21.34 27.16
N ARG A 57 14.20 -22.50 27.69
CA ARG A 57 14.79 -23.78 27.29
C ARG A 57 14.56 -24.09 25.81
N ASN A 58 13.39 -23.74 25.28
CA ASN A 58 13.10 -23.96 23.86
C ASN A 58 13.90 -23.01 22.98
N ILE A 59 14.05 -21.73 23.37
CA ILE A 59 14.95 -20.78 22.68
C ILE A 59 16.36 -21.37 22.53
N ASP A 60 16.92 -21.87 23.65
CA ASP A 60 18.26 -22.48 23.66
C ASP A 60 18.31 -23.75 22.79
N ALA A 61 17.30 -24.63 22.90
CA ALA A 61 17.25 -25.89 22.16
C ALA A 61 17.11 -25.71 20.64
N PHE A 62 16.35 -24.71 20.19
CA PHE A 62 16.15 -24.40 18.77
C PHE A 62 17.19 -23.40 18.22
N GLY A 63 18.05 -22.84 19.09
CA GLY A 63 19.16 -21.97 18.68
C GLY A 63 18.75 -20.62 18.10
N VAL A 64 17.53 -20.16 18.39
CA VAL A 64 17.01 -18.87 17.92
C VAL A 64 17.55 -17.73 18.79
N LYS A 65 18.18 -16.72 18.19
CA LYS A 65 18.91 -15.66 18.91
C LYS A 65 18.13 -14.36 19.08
N ASN A 66 17.09 -14.20 18.29
CA ASN A 66 16.24 -13.01 18.17
C ASN A 66 14.92 -13.14 18.96
N VAL A 67 14.75 -14.21 19.74
CA VAL A 67 13.58 -14.43 20.58
C VAL A 67 13.94 -14.14 22.03
N GLN A 68 13.18 -13.25 22.67
CA GLN A 68 13.31 -12.88 24.08
C GLN A 68 12.08 -13.33 24.86
N ALA A 69 12.29 -14.13 25.91
CA ALA A 69 11.25 -14.43 26.89
C ALA A 69 11.04 -13.24 27.83
N VAL A 70 9.79 -12.81 27.99
CA VAL A 70 9.38 -11.68 28.83
C VAL A 70 8.42 -12.20 29.89
N LEU A 71 8.87 -12.27 31.14
CA LEU A 71 8.03 -12.67 32.27
C LEU A 71 7.18 -11.48 32.74
N GLY A 72 5.86 -11.61 32.62
CA GLY A 72 4.93 -10.61 33.11
C GLY A 72 3.52 -10.80 32.59
N LYS A 73 2.57 -10.06 33.19
CA LYS A 73 1.18 -10.08 32.77
C LYS A 73 0.91 -8.97 31.74
N ALA A 74 0.33 -9.32 30.60
CA ALA A 74 -0.23 -8.33 29.67
C ALA A 74 -1.38 -7.56 30.34
N PRO A 75 -1.47 -6.23 30.17
CA PRO A 75 -0.67 -5.36 29.29
C PRO A 75 0.66 -4.88 29.89
N ASP A 76 0.84 -4.93 31.21
CA ASP A 76 1.96 -4.30 31.92
C ASP A 76 3.34 -4.79 31.42
N ALA A 77 3.41 -6.06 31.01
CA ALA A 77 4.64 -6.72 30.56
C ALA A 77 5.25 -6.12 29.28
N TRP A 78 4.46 -5.43 28.44
CA TRP A 78 4.94 -4.86 27.18
C TRP A 78 5.21 -3.36 27.22
N ALA A 79 5.12 -2.73 28.39
CA ALA A 79 5.26 -1.28 28.53
C ALA A 79 6.58 -0.73 27.95
N GLU A 80 7.68 -1.43 28.23
CA GLU A 80 9.05 -1.09 27.82
C GLU A 80 9.48 -1.77 26.50
N LEU A 81 8.58 -2.53 25.87
CA LEU A 81 8.90 -3.21 24.60
C LEU A 81 8.75 -2.24 23.43
N PRO A 82 9.55 -2.44 22.35
CA PRO A 82 9.36 -1.68 21.12
C PRO A 82 7.99 -2.00 20.50
N ASP A 83 7.45 -1.02 19.80
CA ASP A 83 6.17 -1.17 19.09
C ASP A 83 6.27 -2.30 18.06
N PRO A 84 5.28 -3.22 18.01
CA PRO A 84 5.33 -4.39 17.16
C PRO A 84 4.81 -4.11 15.75
N ASP A 85 5.38 -4.79 14.77
CA ASP A 85 4.82 -4.91 13.42
C ASP A 85 3.73 -6.00 13.38
N CYS A 86 3.87 -7.02 14.23
CA CYS A 86 2.95 -8.15 14.28
C CYS A 86 2.65 -8.55 15.73
N ILE A 87 1.39 -8.83 16.04
CA ILE A 87 0.97 -9.29 17.36
C ILE A 87 0.20 -10.60 17.21
N PHE A 88 0.69 -11.64 17.86
CA PHE A 88 -0.07 -12.85 18.10
C PHE A 88 -0.61 -12.84 19.53
N ILE A 89 -1.90 -13.12 19.70
CA ILE A 89 -2.51 -13.32 21.01
C ILE A 89 -2.99 -14.76 21.12
N GLY A 90 -2.24 -15.54 21.90
CA GLY A 90 -2.64 -16.87 22.35
C GLY A 90 -3.43 -16.73 23.65
N GLY A 91 -4.73 -17.07 23.63
CA GLY A 91 -5.49 -16.89 24.85
C GLY A 91 -6.86 -17.54 24.89
N THR A 92 -7.05 -18.39 25.90
CA THR A 92 -8.33 -18.88 26.40
C THR A 92 -8.84 -18.05 27.60
N GLY A 93 -8.16 -16.93 27.90
CA GLY A 93 -8.43 -16.07 29.06
C GLY A 93 -9.76 -15.32 28.97
N ARG A 94 -10.21 -14.77 30.10
CA ARG A 94 -11.51 -14.06 30.20
C ARG A 94 -11.50 -12.61 29.70
N GLN A 95 -10.34 -12.07 29.32
CA GLN A 95 -10.16 -10.65 28.99
C GLN A 95 -9.40 -10.46 27.67
N VAL A 96 -9.63 -11.33 26.69
CA VAL A 96 -8.90 -11.28 25.40
C VAL A 96 -9.19 -9.97 24.67
N ARG A 97 -10.44 -9.50 24.66
CA ARG A 97 -10.81 -8.20 24.09
C ARG A 97 -9.99 -7.04 24.65
N GLY A 98 -9.91 -6.91 25.97
CA GLY A 98 -9.16 -5.81 26.61
C GLY A 98 -7.64 -5.86 26.39
N ILE A 99 -7.10 -7.07 26.15
CA ILE A 99 -5.71 -7.25 25.72
C ILE A 99 -5.56 -6.81 24.27
N CYS A 100 -6.47 -7.21 23.36
CA CYS A 100 -6.48 -6.77 21.97
C CYS A 100 -6.57 -5.24 21.85
N GLU A 101 -7.48 -4.60 22.58
CA GLU A 101 -7.66 -3.15 22.62
C GLU A 101 -6.34 -2.43 22.93
N GLN A 102 -5.67 -2.84 24.00
CA GLN A 102 -4.41 -2.21 24.41
C GLN A 102 -3.25 -2.56 23.49
N ALA A 103 -3.20 -3.79 22.98
CA ALA A 103 -2.18 -4.23 22.04
C ALA A 103 -2.25 -3.44 20.72
N ILE A 104 -3.48 -3.19 20.21
CA ILE A 104 -3.72 -2.42 18.99
C ILE A 104 -3.21 -0.98 19.12
N THR A 105 -3.30 -0.36 20.31
CA THR A 105 -2.75 1.00 20.51
C THR A 105 -1.23 1.08 20.28
N ARG A 106 -0.50 -0.01 20.53
CA ARG A 106 0.96 -0.09 20.34
C ARG A 106 1.35 -0.68 18.98
N LEU A 107 0.47 -1.43 18.33
CA LEU A 107 0.70 -2.03 17.02
C LEU A 107 1.07 -0.96 16.01
N LYS A 108 2.12 -1.13 15.22
CA LYS A 108 2.49 -0.14 14.22
C LYS A 108 1.42 0.00 13.12
N PRO A 109 1.37 1.14 12.42
CA PRO A 109 0.47 1.34 11.28
C PRO A 109 0.73 0.30 10.18
N GLY A 110 -0.32 -0.26 9.59
CA GLY A 110 -0.22 -1.41 8.67
C GLY A 110 0.21 -2.72 9.35
N GLY A 111 0.46 -2.70 10.65
CA GLY A 111 0.77 -3.87 11.46
C GLY A 111 -0.41 -4.82 11.58
N ARG A 112 -0.10 -6.09 11.82
CA ARG A 112 -1.09 -7.18 11.79
C ARG A 112 -1.27 -7.79 13.17
N ILE A 113 -2.53 -8.08 13.51
CA ILE A 113 -2.87 -8.84 14.71
C ILE A 113 -3.56 -10.14 14.32
N VAL A 114 -3.18 -11.23 14.98
CA VAL A 114 -3.86 -12.52 14.91
C VAL A 114 -4.16 -12.99 16.32
N CYS A 115 -5.43 -13.21 16.62
CA CYS A 115 -5.90 -13.70 17.90
C CYS A 115 -6.48 -15.10 17.75
N ASN A 116 -5.97 -16.06 18.52
CA ASN A 116 -6.52 -17.41 18.55
C ASN A 116 -7.57 -17.54 19.65
N LEU A 117 -8.79 -17.91 19.27
CA LEU A 117 -10.01 -17.81 20.06
C LEU A 117 -10.72 -19.17 20.09
N SER A 118 -11.13 -19.63 21.27
CA SER A 118 -11.80 -20.93 21.44
C SER A 118 -13.23 -20.84 22.02
N SER A 119 -13.62 -19.70 22.59
CA SER A 119 -14.95 -19.45 23.15
C SER A 119 -15.76 -18.55 22.23
N ILE A 120 -17.08 -18.77 22.18
CA ILE A 120 -18.00 -17.96 21.36
C ILE A 120 -18.04 -16.51 21.85
N GLU A 121 -17.94 -16.28 23.16
CA GLU A 121 -17.95 -14.96 23.79
C GLU A 121 -16.75 -14.13 23.33
N ASN A 122 -15.52 -14.64 23.54
CA ASN A 122 -14.32 -13.95 23.04
C ASN A 122 -14.33 -13.79 21.51
N LEU A 123 -14.88 -14.75 20.76
CA LEU A 123 -15.02 -14.62 19.31
C LEU A 123 -15.90 -13.44 18.93
N ALA A 124 -17.10 -13.35 19.52
CA ALA A 124 -18.03 -12.28 19.24
C ALA A 124 -17.46 -10.91 19.63
N GLU A 125 -16.88 -10.82 20.83
CA GLU A 125 -16.32 -9.57 21.37
C GLU A 125 -15.10 -9.08 20.57
N VAL A 126 -14.16 -9.95 20.22
CA VAL A 126 -12.96 -9.58 19.46
C VAL A 126 -13.31 -9.30 18.01
N HIS A 127 -14.19 -10.09 17.39
CA HIS A 127 -14.61 -9.83 16.01
C HIS A 127 -15.32 -8.47 15.88
N GLN A 128 -16.26 -8.18 16.79
CA GLN A 128 -16.94 -6.89 16.79
C GLN A 128 -15.93 -5.74 16.90
N TYR A 129 -14.98 -5.84 17.84
CA TYR A 129 -13.97 -4.81 18.03
C TYR A 129 -13.05 -4.66 16.80
N PHE A 130 -12.61 -5.77 16.18
CA PHE A 130 -11.80 -5.70 14.97
C PHE A 130 -12.56 -5.11 13.79
N ASP A 131 -13.84 -5.42 13.62
CA ASP A 131 -14.68 -4.86 12.56
C ASP A 131 -14.88 -3.33 12.72
N GLU A 132 -14.87 -2.85 13.96
CA GLU A 132 -15.00 -1.42 14.29
C GLU A 132 -13.68 -0.64 14.12
N GLU A 133 -12.53 -1.22 14.51
CA GLU A 133 -11.27 -0.47 14.67
C GLU A 133 -10.13 -0.89 13.71
N MET A 134 -10.30 -1.97 12.95
CA MET A 134 -9.22 -2.54 12.13
C MET A 134 -9.67 -2.72 10.68
N GLU A 135 -8.76 -2.48 9.73
CA GLU A 135 -8.99 -2.82 8.34
C GLU A 135 -8.96 -4.33 8.12
N SER A 136 -9.77 -4.81 7.17
CA SER A 136 -9.78 -6.21 6.74
C SER A 136 -10.01 -7.22 7.87
N ALA A 137 -10.82 -6.84 8.87
CA ALA A 137 -11.25 -7.73 9.94
C ALA A 137 -11.83 -9.04 9.39
N LYS A 138 -11.27 -10.18 9.81
CA LYS A 138 -11.71 -11.51 9.34
C LYS A 138 -11.66 -12.52 10.48
N VAL A 139 -12.52 -13.53 10.37
CA VAL A 139 -12.50 -14.71 11.23
C VAL A 139 -12.31 -15.93 10.36
N THR A 140 -11.31 -16.74 10.71
CA THR A 140 -11.08 -18.05 10.09
C THR A 140 -11.33 -19.14 11.11
N MET A 141 -12.35 -19.98 10.89
CA MET A 141 -12.54 -21.20 11.68
C MET A 141 -11.65 -22.31 11.15
N VAL A 142 -10.86 -22.93 12.03
CA VAL A 142 -9.97 -24.04 11.69
C VAL A 142 -10.47 -25.32 12.36
N ASN A 143 -10.77 -26.33 11.53
CA ASN A 143 -11.11 -27.68 11.97
C ASN A 143 -10.07 -28.66 11.43
N ILE A 144 -9.45 -29.41 12.33
CA ILE A 144 -8.39 -30.37 11.98
C ILE A 144 -8.78 -31.73 12.56
N SER A 145 -8.62 -32.77 11.76
CA SER A 145 -8.81 -34.16 12.17
C SER A 145 -7.59 -34.97 11.77
N HIS A 146 -7.05 -35.76 12.69
CA HIS A 146 -5.91 -36.63 12.46
C HIS A 146 -6.36 -38.08 12.45
N ALA A 147 -5.78 -38.87 11.54
CA ALA A 147 -5.97 -40.30 11.56
C ALA A 147 -5.17 -40.89 12.73
N THR A 148 -5.86 -41.50 13.69
CA THR A 148 -5.26 -42.34 14.73
C THR A 148 -5.48 -43.80 14.38
N TYR A 149 -4.49 -44.63 14.66
CA TYR A 149 -4.57 -46.07 14.42
C TYR A 149 -4.93 -46.78 15.72
N GLN A 150 -6.13 -47.36 15.78
CA GLN A 150 -6.63 -48.07 16.96
C GLN A 150 -7.49 -49.25 16.51
N LEU A 151 -7.36 -50.41 17.18
CA LEU A 151 -8.11 -51.64 16.85
C LEU A 151 -8.02 -52.04 15.37
N GLU A 152 -6.80 -52.05 14.83
CA GLU A 152 -6.49 -52.43 13.44
C GLU A 152 -7.13 -51.55 12.35
N ARG A 153 -7.63 -50.36 12.70
CA ARG A 153 -8.27 -49.43 11.76
C ARG A 153 -7.80 -48.00 12.00
N HIS A 154 -7.85 -47.19 10.94
CA HIS A 154 -7.70 -45.75 11.07
C HIS A 154 -9.04 -45.11 11.40
N ARG A 155 -9.07 -44.28 12.44
CA ARG A 155 -10.19 -43.42 12.78
C ARG A 155 -9.71 -41.97 12.78
N PHE A 156 -10.57 -41.05 12.37
CA PHE A 156 -10.30 -39.63 12.57
C PHE A 156 -10.66 -39.20 14.00
N GLU A 157 -9.69 -38.61 14.68
CA GLU A 157 -9.89 -37.83 15.90
C GLU A 157 -9.84 -36.35 15.54
N ALA A 158 -10.97 -35.68 15.73
CA ALA A 158 -11.09 -34.24 15.52
C ALA A 158 -10.53 -33.49 16.73
N SER A 159 -9.68 -32.51 16.48
CA SER A 159 -9.33 -31.51 17.49
C SER A 159 -10.49 -30.55 17.68
N ASN A 160 -10.56 -29.91 18.86
CA ASN A 160 -11.54 -28.85 19.08
C ASN A 160 -11.38 -27.76 18.00
N PRO A 161 -12.47 -27.26 17.42
CA PRO A 161 -12.42 -26.12 16.52
C PRO A 161 -11.79 -24.92 17.22
N THR A 162 -11.04 -24.13 16.47
CA THR A 162 -10.50 -22.86 16.95
C THR A 162 -10.71 -21.78 15.90
N PHE A 163 -10.74 -20.54 16.34
CA PHE A 163 -10.99 -19.39 15.47
C PHE A 163 -9.77 -18.48 15.49
N LEU A 164 -9.34 -18.04 14.31
CA LEU A 164 -8.30 -17.03 14.16
C LEU A 164 -9.01 -15.73 13.75
N GLY A 165 -9.12 -14.81 14.69
CA GLY A 165 -9.54 -13.43 14.42
C GLY A 165 -8.32 -12.63 13.93
N THR A 166 -8.46 -11.90 12.83
CA THR A 166 -7.36 -11.14 12.23
C THR A 166 -7.79 -9.72 11.93
N GLY A 167 -6.88 -8.77 12.08
CA GLY A 167 -7.07 -7.38 11.66
C GLY A 167 -5.75 -6.76 11.23
N VAL A 168 -5.83 -5.73 10.39
CA VAL A 168 -4.71 -4.85 10.02
C VAL A 168 -4.98 -3.49 10.62
N ARG A 169 -4.02 -2.91 11.36
CA ARG A 169 -4.20 -1.57 11.92
C ARG A 169 -4.29 -0.57 10.78
N GLU A 170 -5.37 0.20 10.76
CA GLU A 170 -5.58 1.26 9.78
C GLU A 170 -4.39 2.23 9.81
N THR A 171 -3.85 2.50 8.63
CA THR A 171 -2.80 3.48 8.49
C THR A 171 -3.44 4.85 8.48
N THR A 172 -3.46 5.52 9.64
CA THR A 172 -3.92 6.92 9.68
C THR A 172 -2.88 7.83 9.02
N LEU A 173 -3.35 8.88 8.33
CA LEU A 173 -2.49 9.89 7.67
C LEU A 173 -1.40 10.47 8.59
N THR A 174 -1.64 10.51 9.91
CA THR A 174 -0.69 10.98 10.94
C THR A 174 0.38 9.96 11.36
N ASP A 175 0.11 8.69 11.13
CA ASP A 175 0.94 7.54 11.54
C ASP A 175 1.86 7.08 10.39
N GLU A 176 1.41 7.28 9.15
CA GLU A 176 2.19 7.16 7.91
C GLU A 176 3.38 8.14 7.84
N LEU A 177 3.28 9.27 8.55
CA LEU A 177 4.32 10.30 8.70
C LEU A 177 5.52 9.85 9.58
N ASN A 178 5.34 8.88 10.48
CA ASN A 178 6.34 8.55 11.52
C ASN A 178 7.05 7.20 11.36
N ALA A 179 6.58 6.28 10.51
CA ALA A 179 7.15 4.93 10.40
C ALA A 179 8.08 4.72 9.18
N SER A 180 8.11 5.65 8.22
CA SER A 180 8.99 5.54 7.04
C SER A 180 9.33 6.89 6.42
N THR A 181 10.03 7.74 7.16
CA THR A 181 10.62 8.96 6.59
C THR A 181 12.00 9.20 7.18
N VAL A 182 12.96 8.41 6.70
CA VAL A 182 14.17 9.10 6.22
C VAL A 182 13.75 9.71 4.88
N ASP A 183 13.28 10.96 4.97
CA ASP A 183 13.33 12.01 3.95
C ASP A 183 12.56 11.92 2.62
N VAL A 184 11.59 11.02 2.38
CA VAL A 184 10.78 11.10 1.13
C VAL A 184 9.69 12.18 1.19
N GLU A 185 9.00 12.39 2.32
CA GLU A 185 7.95 13.42 2.41
C GLU A 185 8.47 14.86 2.40
N ASN A 186 9.72 15.08 2.82
CA ASN A 186 10.41 16.37 2.65
C ASN A 186 10.90 16.59 1.21
N GLU A 187 11.22 15.52 0.48
CA GLU A 187 11.74 15.60 -0.89
C GLU A 187 10.63 15.65 -1.95
N TYR A 188 9.52 14.91 -1.73
CA TYR A 188 8.40 14.76 -2.65
C TYR A 188 7.06 14.99 -1.95
N PRO A 189 6.51 16.22 -1.98
CA PRO A 189 5.19 16.49 -1.40
C PRO A 189 4.09 15.74 -2.18
N GLN A 190 3.04 15.30 -1.48
CA GLN A 190 1.90 14.65 -2.11
C GLN A 190 1.21 15.59 -3.12
N ILE A 191 0.77 15.04 -4.25
CA ILE A 191 -0.03 15.73 -5.27
C ILE A 191 -1.40 15.04 -5.36
N ASP A 192 -2.50 15.75 -5.18
CA ASP A 192 -3.84 15.14 -5.21
C ASP A 192 -4.19 14.57 -6.60
N VAL A 193 -3.83 15.30 -7.66
CA VAL A 193 -4.16 14.96 -9.06
C VAL A 193 -2.93 15.04 -9.95
N LEU A 194 -2.54 13.91 -10.56
CA LEU A 194 -1.46 13.87 -11.56
C LEU A 194 -2.03 13.56 -12.95
N ALA A 195 -1.80 14.46 -13.91
CA ALA A 195 -2.15 14.25 -15.30
C ALA A 195 -0.92 13.83 -16.12
N VAL A 196 -1.07 12.81 -16.96
CA VAL A 196 0.04 12.22 -17.74
C VAL A 196 -0.18 12.43 -19.23
N GLY A 197 0.76 13.11 -19.88
CA GLY A 197 0.83 13.35 -21.32
C GLY A 197 2.01 12.63 -21.97
N ALA A 198 1.98 12.42 -23.29
CA ALA A 198 3.12 11.85 -24.00
C ALA A 198 4.17 12.94 -24.26
N HIS A 199 3.70 14.14 -24.61
CA HIS A 199 4.50 15.32 -24.91
C HIS A 199 4.00 16.51 -24.10
N PRO A 200 4.86 17.51 -23.84
CA PRO A 200 4.39 18.80 -23.33
C PRO A 200 3.38 19.39 -24.30
N ASP A 201 2.27 19.95 -23.80
CA ASP A 201 1.06 20.44 -24.49
C ASP A 201 -0.16 19.49 -24.51
N ASP A 202 0.05 18.17 -24.43
CA ASP A 202 -1.03 17.18 -24.51
C ASP A 202 -2.09 17.41 -23.41
N VAL A 203 -1.62 17.59 -22.19
CA VAL A 203 -2.46 17.69 -21.00
C VAL A 203 -3.23 19.01 -20.99
N GLU A 204 -2.59 20.09 -21.39
CA GLU A 204 -3.16 21.43 -21.52
C GLU A 204 -4.30 21.41 -22.54
N ILE A 205 -4.05 20.83 -23.72
CA ILE A 205 -5.05 20.67 -24.79
C ILE A 205 -6.22 19.81 -24.31
N ALA A 206 -5.95 18.67 -23.68
CA ALA A 206 -6.99 17.73 -23.29
C ALA A 206 -7.83 18.24 -22.12
N CYS A 207 -7.18 18.60 -21.02
CA CYS A 207 -7.82 18.81 -19.72
C CYS A 207 -7.26 19.98 -18.92
N GLY A 208 -6.49 20.90 -19.51
CA GLY A 208 -5.91 22.06 -18.80
C GLY A 208 -6.93 22.88 -18.00
N GLY A 209 -8.13 23.11 -18.55
CA GLY A 209 -9.21 23.80 -17.82
C GLY A 209 -9.72 23.04 -16.59
N THR A 210 -9.72 21.70 -16.64
CA THR A 210 -10.02 20.85 -15.48
C THR A 210 -8.94 21.00 -14.41
N LEU A 211 -7.67 20.99 -14.81
CA LEU A 211 -6.54 21.15 -13.89
C LEU A 211 -6.57 22.52 -13.20
N ALA A 212 -6.79 23.59 -13.97
CA ALA A 212 -6.94 24.94 -13.42
C ALA A 212 -8.09 25.03 -12.41
N LYS A 213 -9.24 24.42 -12.71
CA LYS A 213 -10.39 24.41 -11.80
C LYS A 213 -10.09 23.64 -10.52
N LEU A 214 -9.40 22.50 -10.61
CA LEU A 214 -8.98 21.72 -9.44
C LEU A 214 -7.97 22.49 -8.58
N ALA A 215 -7.03 23.20 -9.21
CA ALA A 215 -6.10 24.07 -8.50
C ALA A 215 -6.82 25.22 -7.78
N ASP A 216 -7.80 25.86 -8.43
CA ASP A 216 -8.63 26.93 -7.82
C ASP A 216 -9.49 26.40 -6.64
N MET A 217 -9.84 25.11 -6.65
CA MET A 217 -10.50 24.42 -5.54
C MET A 217 -9.55 24.04 -4.38
N GLY A 218 -8.26 24.34 -4.50
CA GLY A 218 -7.24 24.06 -3.49
C GLY A 218 -6.63 22.66 -3.57
N HIS A 219 -6.90 21.90 -4.62
CA HIS A 219 -6.20 20.63 -4.85
C HIS A 219 -4.78 20.89 -5.36
N THR A 220 -3.84 20.05 -4.93
CA THR A 220 -2.50 20.02 -5.50
C THR A 220 -2.52 19.24 -6.82
N VAL A 221 -2.08 19.88 -7.89
CA VAL A 221 -2.15 19.38 -9.26
C VAL A 221 -0.77 19.30 -9.87
N GLY A 222 -0.50 18.19 -10.54
CA GLY A 222 0.76 17.96 -11.24
C GLY A 222 0.55 17.47 -12.68
N ILE A 223 1.58 17.65 -13.50
CA ILE A 223 1.68 17.13 -14.86
C ILE A 223 2.94 16.29 -14.98
N ILE A 224 2.83 15.13 -15.64
CA ILE A 224 3.97 14.31 -16.08
C ILE A 224 3.94 14.22 -17.59
N ASP A 225 4.97 14.73 -18.25
CA ASP A 225 5.22 14.49 -19.67
C ASP A 225 6.15 13.28 -19.79
N LEU A 226 5.72 12.24 -20.51
CA LEU A 226 6.54 11.03 -20.67
C LEU A 226 7.80 11.27 -21.49
N THR A 227 7.78 12.26 -22.39
CA THR A 227 8.91 12.64 -23.23
C THR A 227 9.07 14.16 -23.20
N ASN A 228 10.23 14.67 -23.60
CA ASN A 228 10.45 16.12 -23.75
C ASN A 228 9.79 16.74 -25.00
N GLY A 229 9.14 15.93 -25.85
CA GLY A 229 8.52 16.39 -27.10
C GLY A 229 9.47 16.65 -28.28
N GLU A 230 10.79 16.54 -28.09
CA GLU A 230 11.79 16.80 -29.15
C GLU A 230 12.26 15.53 -29.85
N PRO A 231 12.45 15.52 -31.18
CA PRO A 231 12.34 16.65 -32.09
C PRO A 231 10.88 17.03 -32.43
N THR A 232 10.57 18.33 -32.45
CA THR A 232 9.31 18.87 -32.97
C THR A 232 9.52 20.05 -33.94
N PRO A 233 8.73 20.19 -35.02
CA PRO A 233 9.04 21.16 -36.09
C PRO A 233 9.00 22.65 -35.72
N ARG A 234 8.35 23.01 -34.61
CA ARG A 234 8.07 24.42 -34.24
C ARG A 234 8.83 24.90 -33.02
N SER A 235 9.53 24.01 -32.33
CA SER A 235 10.37 24.36 -31.20
C SER A 235 11.82 24.45 -31.68
N PRO A 236 12.56 25.49 -31.30
CA PRO A 236 13.94 25.67 -31.71
C PRO A 236 14.87 24.66 -31.00
N ASP A 237 14.58 24.28 -29.77
CA ASP A 237 15.42 23.44 -28.92
C ASP A 237 14.66 22.90 -27.68
N PRO A 238 15.16 21.84 -27.01
CA PRO A 238 14.52 21.27 -25.83
C PRO A 238 14.38 22.21 -24.62
N GLU A 239 15.27 23.20 -24.47
CA GLU A 239 15.23 24.11 -23.33
C GLU A 239 14.08 25.11 -23.49
N THR A 240 13.90 25.62 -24.71
CA THR A 240 12.74 26.45 -25.08
C THR A 240 11.44 25.67 -24.85
N ARG A 241 11.39 24.41 -25.29
CA ARG A 241 10.19 23.58 -25.09
C ARG A 241 9.87 23.35 -23.61
N LEU A 242 10.89 23.12 -22.79
CA LEU A 242 10.74 23.00 -21.34
C LEU A 242 10.27 24.32 -20.71
N ALA A 243 10.79 25.46 -21.16
CA ALA A 243 10.38 26.77 -20.66
C ALA A 243 8.91 27.09 -20.98
N GLU A 244 8.47 26.80 -22.21
CA GLU A 244 7.05 26.89 -22.62
C GLU A 244 6.17 26.02 -21.71
N ALA A 245 6.58 24.78 -21.49
CA ALA A 245 5.87 23.83 -20.63
C ALA A 245 5.78 24.32 -19.17
N MET A 246 6.84 24.92 -18.63
CA MET A 246 6.82 25.47 -17.27
C MET A 246 5.92 26.70 -17.14
N GLU A 247 5.90 27.59 -18.15
CA GLU A 247 4.97 28.73 -18.14
C GLU A 247 3.52 28.28 -18.29
N ALA A 248 3.24 27.29 -19.15
CA ALA A 248 1.90 26.70 -19.27
C ALA A 248 1.41 26.11 -17.94
N ALA A 249 2.28 25.38 -17.21
CA ALA A 249 1.96 24.85 -15.89
C ALA A 249 1.61 25.96 -14.89
N LYS A 250 2.43 27.02 -14.84
CA LYS A 250 2.21 28.18 -13.99
C LYS A 250 0.90 28.89 -14.33
N THR A 251 0.60 29.08 -15.62
CA THR A 251 -0.66 29.65 -16.09
C THR A 251 -1.85 28.85 -15.60
N LEU A 252 -1.77 27.52 -15.60
CA LEU A 252 -2.83 26.64 -15.09
C LEU A 252 -2.89 26.52 -13.57
N GLY A 253 -1.91 27.07 -12.83
CA GLY A 253 -1.81 26.87 -11.38
C GLY A 253 -1.33 25.46 -10.99
N VAL A 254 -0.68 24.74 -11.91
CA VAL A 254 -0.07 23.43 -11.66
C VAL A 254 1.19 23.62 -10.83
N GLN A 255 1.26 22.96 -9.66
CA GLN A 255 2.36 23.14 -8.71
C GLN A 255 3.59 22.31 -9.05
N LYS A 256 3.43 21.24 -9.85
CA LYS A 256 4.54 20.37 -10.23
C LYS A 256 4.43 19.90 -11.68
N ARG A 257 5.49 20.06 -12.45
CA ARG A 257 5.64 19.45 -13.77
C ARG A 257 6.90 18.61 -13.82
N ILE A 258 6.80 17.39 -14.32
CA ILE A 258 7.88 16.41 -14.41
C ILE A 258 7.98 15.98 -15.86
N VAL A 259 9.19 15.96 -16.42
CA VAL A 259 9.46 15.43 -17.75
C VAL A 259 10.32 14.18 -17.58
N LEU A 260 9.83 13.03 -18.03
CA LEU A 260 10.61 11.80 -18.02
C LEU A 260 11.57 11.76 -19.22
N ASP A 261 12.68 11.06 -19.04
CA ASP A 261 13.69 10.85 -20.08
C ASP A 261 13.33 9.65 -20.99
N LEU A 262 12.10 9.63 -21.53
CA LEU A 262 11.71 8.65 -22.53
C LEU A 262 11.81 9.24 -23.95
N PRO A 263 12.19 8.41 -24.94
CA PRO A 263 12.47 8.92 -26.27
C PRO A 263 11.19 9.26 -27.04
N ASN A 264 11.01 10.54 -27.35
CA ASN A 264 9.94 11.01 -28.23
C ASN A 264 9.99 10.37 -29.62
N ARG A 265 8.81 10.13 -30.24
CA ARG A 265 8.60 9.40 -31.51
C ARG A 265 9.03 7.94 -31.51
N LYS A 266 9.59 7.46 -30.40
CA LYS A 266 10.01 6.09 -30.14
C LYS A 266 9.52 5.64 -28.77
N LEU A 267 8.43 6.24 -28.29
CA LEU A 267 7.83 5.90 -27.01
C LEU A 267 7.16 4.53 -27.19
N PHE A 268 7.76 3.48 -26.65
CA PHE A 268 7.17 2.16 -26.62
C PHE A 268 6.79 1.79 -25.20
N ASP A 269 5.66 1.12 -25.07
CA ASP A 269 5.28 0.46 -23.83
C ASP A 269 6.27 -0.66 -23.49
N THR A 270 7.20 -0.34 -22.61
CA THR A 270 8.32 -1.18 -22.16
C THR A 270 8.30 -1.30 -20.64
N PHE A 271 8.95 -2.33 -20.10
CA PHE A 271 9.05 -2.51 -18.67
C PHE A 271 9.69 -1.28 -17.99
N GLU A 272 10.74 -0.75 -18.60
CA GLU A 272 11.50 0.41 -18.12
C GLU A 272 10.63 1.67 -18.08
N ALA A 273 9.85 1.92 -19.14
CA ALA A 273 8.95 3.07 -19.20
C ALA A 273 7.84 2.99 -18.13
N ARG A 274 7.26 1.80 -17.91
CA ARG A 274 6.25 1.56 -16.87
C ARG A 274 6.82 1.79 -15.48
N VAL A 275 8.01 1.27 -15.20
CA VAL A 275 8.70 1.46 -13.92
C VAL A 275 9.04 2.93 -13.70
N ALA A 276 9.57 3.62 -14.71
CA ALA A 276 9.91 5.04 -14.62
C ALA A 276 8.71 5.90 -14.21
N LEU A 277 7.55 5.71 -14.88
CA LEU A 277 6.33 6.44 -14.51
C LEU A 277 5.79 6.02 -13.13
N ALA A 278 5.80 4.72 -12.81
CA ALA A 278 5.33 4.22 -11.52
C ALA A 278 6.20 4.71 -10.34
N LYS A 279 7.50 4.97 -10.55
CA LYS A 279 8.37 5.63 -9.55
C LYS A 279 7.86 7.04 -9.24
N GLU A 280 7.47 7.82 -10.25
CA GLU A 280 6.88 9.15 -10.00
C GLU A 280 5.54 9.04 -9.25
N PHE A 281 4.71 8.04 -9.55
CA PHE A 281 3.49 7.81 -8.77
C PHE A 281 3.78 7.45 -7.31
N ARG A 282 4.85 6.69 -7.03
CA ARG A 282 5.27 6.41 -5.65
C ARG A 282 5.85 7.63 -4.94
N LYS A 283 6.60 8.48 -5.64
CA LYS A 283 7.15 9.74 -5.10
C LYS A 283 6.04 10.69 -4.66
N TYR A 284 5.09 10.99 -5.55
CA TYR A 284 4.09 12.05 -5.34
C TYR A 284 2.74 11.54 -4.84
N ARG A 285 2.57 10.22 -4.69
CA ARG A 285 1.40 9.56 -4.07
C ARG A 285 0.04 10.12 -4.52
N PRO A 286 -0.28 10.16 -5.82
CA PRO A 286 -1.51 10.77 -6.29
C PRO A 286 -2.78 10.00 -5.93
N LYS A 287 -3.82 10.73 -5.54
CA LYS A 287 -5.15 10.16 -5.30
C LYS A 287 -5.86 9.88 -6.63
N VAL A 288 -5.67 10.76 -7.60
CA VAL A 288 -6.23 10.67 -8.94
C VAL A 288 -5.12 10.74 -9.99
N VAL A 289 -5.11 9.80 -10.92
CA VAL A 289 -4.32 9.90 -12.15
C VAL A 289 -5.24 10.12 -13.33
N ILE A 290 -4.92 11.09 -14.19
CA ILE A 290 -5.63 11.37 -15.43
C ILE A 290 -4.68 11.10 -16.60
N GLY A 291 -5.06 10.23 -17.55
CA GLY A 291 -4.23 9.96 -18.72
C GLY A 291 -5.04 9.85 -20.01
N PHE A 292 -4.38 9.53 -21.11
CA PHE A 292 -5.07 9.20 -22.36
C PHE A 292 -6.02 8.01 -22.19
N GLY A 293 -7.23 8.11 -22.74
CA GLY A 293 -8.21 7.01 -22.76
C GLY A 293 -8.39 6.31 -24.10
N ASP A 294 -7.70 6.79 -25.14
CA ASP A 294 -7.83 6.27 -26.49
C ASP A 294 -6.64 6.72 -27.33
N ARG A 295 -6.46 6.06 -28.48
CA ARG A 295 -5.58 6.58 -29.53
C ARG A 295 -6.14 7.90 -30.05
N THR A 296 -5.25 8.73 -30.57
CA THR A 296 -5.61 9.98 -31.25
C THR A 296 -5.35 9.81 -32.76
N PRO A 297 -6.37 9.47 -33.57
CA PRO A 297 -6.20 9.27 -34.99
C PRO A 297 -5.54 10.49 -35.65
N MET A 298 -4.62 10.25 -36.59
CA MET A 298 -3.85 11.28 -37.31
C MET A 298 -2.92 12.16 -36.45
N ALA A 299 -2.84 11.93 -35.14
CA ALA A 299 -1.85 12.56 -34.26
C ALA A 299 -0.73 11.56 -33.91
N SER A 300 0.00 11.80 -32.81
CA SER A 300 1.17 10.99 -32.48
C SER A 300 0.78 9.56 -32.07
N PRO A 301 1.46 8.51 -32.59
CA PRO A 301 1.27 7.15 -32.08
C PRO A 301 1.71 7.01 -30.61
N ASP A 302 2.57 7.91 -30.13
CA ASP A 302 3.03 7.96 -28.74
C ASP A 302 1.86 8.12 -27.76
N HIS A 303 0.74 8.73 -28.15
CA HIS A 303 -0.42 8.90 -27.27
C HIS A 303 -1.04 7.55 -26.86
N TRP A 304 -1.08 6.60 -27.80
CA TRP A 304 -1.52 5.23 -27.52
C TRP A 304 -0.54 4.52 -26.58
N GLN A 305 0.76 4.75 -26.77
CA GLN A 305 1.80 4.15 -25.95
C GLN A 305 1.76 4.74 -24.54
N ALA A 306 1.55 6.05 -24.41
CA ALA A 306 1.36 6.74 -23.15
C ALA A 306 0.16 6.23 -22.35
N MET A 307 -0.98 5.94 -23.01
CA MET A 307 -2.11 5.27 -22.36
C MET A 307 -1.68 3.93 -21.74
N GLN A 308 -1.07 3.05 -22.53
CA GLN A 308 -0.67 1.72 -22.06
C GLN A 308 0.36 1.79 -20.92
N ILE A 309 1.35 2.68 -21.03
CA ILE A 309 2.36 2.93 -20.00
C ILE A 309 1.68 3.44 -18.72
N THR A 310 0.73 4.36 -18.84
CA THR A 310 0.00 4.93 -17.69
C THR A 310 -0.83 3.87 -16.98
N ASP A 311 -1.65 3.09 -17.69
CA ASP A 311 -2.46 2.00 -17.12
C ASP A 311 -1.58 0.97 -16.38
N ALA A 312 -0.47 0.57 -17.02
CA ALA A 312 0.46 -0.37 -16.42
C ALA A 312 1.19 0.24 -15.21
N ALA A 313 1.61 1.51 -15.28
CA ALA A 313 2.26 2.20 -14.17
C ALA A 313 1.35 2.36 -12.96
N VAL A 314 0.05 2.62 -13.17
CA VAL A 314 -0.96 2.63 -12.11
C VAL A 314 -0.97 1.27 -11.40
N PHE A 315 -1.00 0.17 -12.14
CA PHE A 315 -0.90 -1.18 -11.55
C PHE A 315 0.46 -1.44 -10.87
N TYR A 316 1.56 -0.95 -11.45
CA TYR A 316 2.91 -1.20 -10.96
C TYR A 316 3.21 -0.43 -9.66
N SER A 317 2.61 0.75 -9.50
CA SER A 317 2.78 1.57 -8.29
C SER A 317 2.40 0.83 -7.01
N ARG A 318 1.40 -0.07 -7.07
CA ARG A 318 0.90 -0.89 -5.95
C ARG A 318 1.55 -2.28 -5.80
N LEU A 319 2.55 -2.62 -6.62
CA LEU A 319 3.23 -3.91 -6.50
C LEU A 319 4.08 -3.96 -5.23
N THR A 320 3.73 -4.86 -4.32
CA THR A 320 4.53 -5.17 -3.13
C THR A 320 5.63 -6.18 -3.50
N LYS A 321 6.79 -6.11 -2.83
CA LYS A 321 7.99 -6.97 -3.07
C LYS A 321 8.83 -6.64 -4.30
N TRP A 322 8.82 -5.37 -4.73
CA TRP A 322 9.61 -4.89 -5.89
C TRP A 322 10.58 -3.76 -5.50
N ASP A 323 10.99 -3.71 -4.23
CA ASP A 323 11.64 -2.53 -3.64
C ASP A 323 12.90 -2.10 -4.40
N GLU A 324 13.76 -3.04 -4.80
CA GLU A 324 14.96 -2.74 -5.61
C GLU A 324 14.61 -2.09 -6.97
N THR A 325 13.55 -2.57 -7.63
CA THR A 325 13.12 -2.02 -8.93
C THR A 325 12.62 -0.58 -8.78
N PHE A 326 12.03 -0.25 -7.64
CA PHE A 326 11.41 1.04 -7.35
C PHE A 326 12.29 1.94 -6.47
N ASP A 327 13.61 1.69 -6.39
CA ASP A 327 14.56 2.47 -5.59
C ASP A 327 14.12 2.61 -4.12
N HIS A 328 13.47 1.58 -3.58
CA HIS A 328 12.88 1.56 -2.23
C HIS A 328 11.84 2.66 -1.97
N LEU A 329 11.26 3.25 -3.02
CA LEU A 329 10.15 4.18 -2.88
C LEU A 329 8.94 3.47 -2.26
N PRO A 330 8.26 4.10 -1.27
CA PRO A 330 7.07 3.54 -0.65
C PRO A 330 6.03 3.11 -1.67
N VAL A 331 5.42 1.96 -1.43
CA VAL A 331 4.32 1.47 -2.28
C VAL A 331 3.15 2.45 -2.19
N HIS A 332 2.56 2.77 -3.33
CA HIS A 332 1.40 3.67 -3.38
C HIS A 332 0.28 3.06 -4.21
N THR A 333 -0.95 3.16 -3.72
CA THR A 333 -2.13 2.74 -4.46
C THR A 333 -2.93 3.96 -4.91
N ILE A 334 -3.10 4.10 -6.23
CA ILE A 334 -3.89 5.17 -6.80
C ILE A 334 -5.37 4.84 -6.66
N GLY A 335 -6.12 5.73 -6.01
CA GLY A 335 -7.54 5.50 -5.68
C GLY A 335 -8.48 5.64 -6.88
N ARG A 336 -8.15 6.50 -7.84
CA ARG A 336 -8.96 6.73 -9.05
C ARG A 336 -8.09 6.96 -10.27
N GLN A 337 -8.48 6.34 -11.38
CA GLN A 337 -7.93 6.62 -12.70
C GLN A 337 -9.02 7.19 -13.60
N LEU A 338 -8.72 8.31 -14.24
CA LEU A 338 -9.59 8.98 -15.20
C LEU A 338 -8.91 9.07 -16.55
N TYR A 339 -9.72 9.22 -17.58
CA TYR A 339 -9.28 9.24 -18.95
C TYR A 339 -9.72 10.51 -19.65
N TYR A 340 -8.81 11.17 -20.36
CA TYR A 340 -9.12 12.22 -21.31
C TYR A 340 -8.97 11.74 -22.74
N LYS A 341 -9.59 12.47 -23.67
CA LYS A 341 -9.39 12.28 -25.11
C LYS A 341 -9.01 13.61 -25.75
N ILE A 342 -8.01 13.57 -26.63
CA ILE A 342 -7.75 14.66 -27.57
C ILE A 342 -8.47 14.29 -28.87
N ALA A 343 -9.50 15.05 -29.22
CA ALA A 343 -10.33 14.82 -30.38
C ALA A 343 -10.28 16.04 -31.32
N PHE A 344 -10.20 15.78 -32.62
CA PHE A 344 -10.33 16.80 -33.66
C PHE A 344 -11.79 17.10 -34.02
N GLU A 345 -12.72 16.24 -33.57
CA GLU A 345 -14.14 16.39 -33.79
C GLU A 345 -14.87 16.64 -32.46
N PRO A 346 -15.95 17.45 -32.44
CA PRO A 346 -16.75 17.66 -31.26
C PRO A 346 -17.33 16.35 -30.71
N ILE A 347 -17.23 16.14 -29.40
CA ILE A 347 -17.89 15.03 -28.72
C ILE A 347 -19.37 15.36 -28.62
N ASN A 348 -20.16 14.87 -29.58
CA ASN A 348 -21.61 15.08 -29.60
C ASN A 348 -22.36 14.07 -28.71
N LYS A 349 -21.71 12.99 -28.30
CA LYS A 349 -22.29 11.96 -27.43
C LYS A 349 -21.19 11.29 -26.59
N LEU A 350 -21.54 10.96 -25.34
CA LEU A 350 -20.70 10.15 -24.47
C LEU A 350 -21.05 8.68 -24.72
N ASP A 351 -20.15 7.97 -25.40
CA ASP A 351 -20.43 6.62 -25.91
C ASP A 351 -20.16 5.49 -24.89
N ALA A 352 -19.44 5.78 -23.80
CA ALA A 352 -19.05 4.79 -22.79
C ALA A 352 -19.72 5.03 -21.42
N PRO A 353 -20.25 3.99 -20.75
CA PRO A 353 -20.71 4.06 -19.36
C PRO A 353 -19.61 4.62 -18.45
N GLY A 354 -19.96 5.57 -17.57
CA GLY A 354 -18.99 6.22 -16.68
C GLY A 354 -18.25 7.42 -17.29
N SER A 355 -18.55 7.78 -18.54
CA SER A 355 -18.07 9.04 -19.13
C SER A 355 -18.84 10.23 -18.56
N PHE A 356 -18.15 11.34 -18.37
CA PHE A 356 -18.73 12.62 -17.97
C PHE A 356 -17.97 13.78 -18.61
N VAL A 357 -18.57 14.96 -18.57
CA VAL A 357 -17.90 16.22 -18.94
C VAL A 357 -17.65 17.01 -17.67
N HIS A 358 -16.52 17.70 -17.60
CA HIS A 358 -16.24 18.65 -16.54
C HIS A 358 -16.42 20.05 -17.10
N ASP A 359 -17.31 20.83 -16.48
CA ASP A 359 -17.53 22.21 -16.87
C ASP A 359 -16.31 23.07 -16.51
N ILE A 360 -15.68 23.64 -17.53
CA ILE A 360 -14.50 24.50 -17.44
C ILE A 360 -14.79 25.95 -17.85
N THR A 361 -16.06 26.39 -17.90
CA THR A 361 -16.42 27.73 -18.38
C THR A 361 -15.61 28.83 -17.71
N ASP A 362 -15.44 28.78 -16.38
CA ASP A 362 -14.69 29.79 -15.62
C ASP A 362 -13.16 29.71 -15.79
N CYS A 363 -12.66 28.62 -16.37
CA CYS A 363 -11.22 28.36 -16.57
C CYS A 363 -10.83 28.27 -18.06
N LEU A 364 -11.78 28.50 -18.98
CA LEU A 364 -11.57 28.29 -20.41
C LEU A 364 -10.48 29.22 -20.96
N GLU A 365 -10.50 30.50 -20.60
CA GLU A 365 -9.49 31.46 -21.06
C GLU A 365 -8.09 31.08 -20.57
N ARG A 366 -7.97 30.63 -19.31
CA ARG A 366 -6.71 30.16 -18.73
C ARG A 366 -6.17 28.91 -19.43
N LYS A 367 -7.08 27.98 -19.81
CA LYS A 367 -6.73 26.84 -20.67
C LYS A 367 -6.17 27.31 -22.01
N LEU A 368 -6.86 28.24 -22.68
CA LEU A 368 -6.41 28.75 -23.99
C LEU A 368 -5.08 29.50 -23.89
N GLU A 369 -4.86 30.26 -22.82
CA GLU A 369 -3.60 30.94 -22.54
C GLU A 369 -2.45 29.95 -22.33
N SER A 370 -2.68 28.83 -21.65
CA SER A 370 -1.64 27.80 -21.44
C SER A 370 -1.21 27.07 -22.73
N ILE A 371 -1.97 27.19 -23.82
CA ILE A 371 -1.70 26.51 -25.10
C ILE A 371 -1.07 27.47 -26.13
N ARG A 372 -1.20 28.79 -25.90
CA ARG A 372 -0.67 29.84 -26.79
C ARG A 372 0.79 30.11 -26.50
#